data_AF-A0A0B8QRW5-F1
#
_entry.id   AF-A0A0B8QRW5-F1
#
_cell.length_a   1.000
_cell.length_b   1.000
_cell.length_c   1.000
_cell.angle_alpha   90.00
_cell.angle_beta   90.00
_cell.angle_gamma   90.00
#
_symmetry.space_group_name_H-M   'P 1'
#
loop_
_entity.id
_entity.type
_entity.pdbx_description
1 polymer ?
#
loop_
_entity_poly.entity_id
_entity_poly.type
_entity_poly.pdbx_seq_one_letter_code
_entity_poly.pdbx_strand_id
1 'polypeptide(L)'
;MNTQTTRYAELFCQSNFSFLTGASHPEELVMQADFLGYSAIAITDECSLAGVVRAHTAIKNNKLNIKQIVGSMFWLDKECQFILLSPNQEAYAELARIISNARRRSEKGSYNLSRWDLLSIKHCLIIWLPLQQDSDTHWAEWLTKHHAQRLWLGVQRHLNNNDKAYLRHCQTLAHTHQIPITACGGVLMHNATRLALQHTLTAIGENTTVDNICEHLLTNAERALRGKNKLAKLYNPEWLEESVAIANLCEFNLGSLGYQYPSEIVPEPLTPIQYLRKLVEQGKQSRFPQGVPQQVAQTIDKELDLIEELGYAHFFLTIHDVVMFAKSKGILYQGRGSAANSVVCYCLEITSVDPRQISVLFERFISKERNEPPDIDVDFEHQRREEVIQYIYQKYGRERAALAATVISYRLKSAIREVGKA
;
A
#
# COMPACT_ATOMS: atom_id res chain seq x y z
N MET A 1 3.62 -15.47 37.37
CA MET A 1 2.99 -14.42 36.52
C MET A 1 2.22 -15.12 35.41
N ASN A 2 0.92 -14.84 35.32
CA ASN A 2 -0.02 -15.61 34.50
C ASN A 2 0.20 -15.28 33.02
N THR A 3 0.72 -16.23 32.25
CA THR A 3 1.11 -16.05 30.83
C THR A 3 -0.06 -15.79 29.88
N GLN A 4 -1.30 -15.95 30.35
CA GLN A 4 -2.51 -15.69 29.57
C GLN A 4 -2.85 -14.19 29.41
N THR A 5 -2.26 -13.28 30.20
CA THR A 5 -2.65 -11.85 30.19
C THR A 5 -1.70 -10.91 29.47
N THR A 6 -0.53 -11.35 29.01
CA THR A 6 0.40 -10.46 28.28
C THR A 6 -0.23 -10.03 26.95
N ARG A 7 -0.46 -8.73 26.79
CA ARG A 7 -0.86 -8.12 25.52
C ARG A 7 0.35 -7.56 24.80
N TYR A 8 0.28 -7.55 23.48
CA TYR A 8 1.37 -7.04 22.65
C TYR A 8 0.84 -6.64 21.28
N ALA A 9 1.34 -5.52 20.76
CA ALA A 9 1.20 -5.15 19.37
C ALA A 9 2.59 -5.03 18.75
N GLU A 10 2.80 -5.69 17.60
CA GLU A 10 4.04 -5.51 16.86
C GLU A 10 3.97 -4.22 16.06
N LEU A 11 4.82 -3.25 16.39
CA LEU A 11 4.83 -1.94 15.74
C LEU A 11 5.97 -1.78 14.73
N PHE A 12 6.88 -2.76 14.63
CA PHE A 12 7.96 -2.77 13.64
C PHE A 12 8.10 -4.13 12.96
N CYS A 13 7.53 -4.25 11.76
CA CYS A 13 7.57 -5.46 10.97
C CYS A 13 7.75 -5.16 9.48
N GLN A 14 8.82 -5.70 8.90
CA GLN A 14 9.15 -5.57 7.48
C GLN A 14 8.80 -6.87 6.75
N SER A 15 8.02 -6.74 5.69
CA SER A 15 7.74 -7.82 4.76
C SER A 15 8.77 -7.85 3.63
N ASN A 16 8.61 -8.77 2.69
CA ASN A 16 9.42 -8.83 1.47
C ASN A 16 9.21 -7.65 0.51
N PHE A 17 8.33 -6.71 0.83
CA PHE A 17 8.25 -5.40 0.17
C PHE A 17 9.29 -4.40 0.71
N SER A 18 9.96 -4.72 1.82
CA SER A 18 11.32 -4.25 2.10
C SER A 18 12.29 -5.16 1.35
N PHE A 19 12.54 -4.82 0.08
CA PHE A 19 13.23 -5.71 -0.86
C PHE A 19 14.57 -6.21 -0.32
N LEU A 20 14.78 -7.52 -0.45
CA LEU A 20 15.99 -8.24 -0.01
C LEU A 20 16.32 -8.12 1.49
N THR A 21 15.40 -7.57 2.29
CA THR A 21 15.54 -7.41 3.74
C THR A 21 14.52 -8.26 4.49
N GLY A 22 13.23 -8.07 4.22
CA GLY A 22 12.18 -8.89 4.81
C GLY A 22 12.07 -10.24 4.10
N ALA A 23 12.07 -11.32 4.86
CA ALA A 23 12.10 -12.69 4.35
C ALA A 23 10.70 -13.35 4.37
N SER A 24 9.64 -12.58 4.55
CA SER A 24 8.27 -13.11 4.66
C SER A 24 7.27 -12.25 3.91
N HIS A 25 6.27 -12.92 3.36
CA HIS A 25 5.14 -12.24 2.74
C HIS A 25 4.28 -11.56 3.81
N PRO A 26 3.62 -10.43 3.49
CA PRO A 26 2.66 -9.79 4.39
C PRO A 26 1.59 -10.76 4.92
N GLU A 27 1.13 -11.67 4.07
CA GLU A 27 0.16 -12.73 4.40
C GLU A 27 0.69 -13.65 5.52
N GLU A 28 1.92 -14.14 5.40
CA GLU A 28 2.53 -15.02 6.41
C GLU A 28 2.69 -14.30 7.76
N LEU A 29 3.03 -13.01 7.73
CA LEU A 29 3.23 -12.19 8.93
C LEU A 29 1.93 -11.99 9.70
N VAL A 30 0.84 -11.60 9.03
CA VAL A 30 -0.45 -11.37 9.70
C VAL A 30 -1.08 -12.67 10.22
N MET A 31 -0.97 -13.77 9.47
CA MET A 31 -1.44 -15.09 9.91
C MET A 31 -0.68 -15.56 11.16
N GLN A 32 0.65 -15.40 11.16
CA GLN A 32 1.45 -15.80 12.31
C GLN A 32 1.20 -14.92 13.54
N ALA A 33 1.02 -13.61 13.36
CA ALA A 33 0.75 -12.71 14.46
C ALA A 33 -0.63 -12.98 15.10
N ASP A 34 -1.65 -13.28 14.28
CA ASP A 34 -2.96 -13.75 14.75
C ASP A 34 -2.84 -15.07 15.54
N PHE A 35 -2.10 -16.05 15.00
CA PHE A 35 -1.82 -17.32 15.68
C PHE A 35 -1.12 -17.14 17.03
N LEU A 36 -0.20 -16.18 17.15
CA LEU A 36 0.48 -15.84 18.40
C LEU A 36 -0.40 -15.04 19.37
N GLY A 37 -1.60 -14.63 18.94
CA GLY A 37 -2.56 -13.88 19.74
C GLY A 37 -2.12 -12.46 20.03
N TYR A 38 -1.48 -11.79 19.07
CA TYR A 38 -1.14 -10.37 19.14
C TYR A 38 -2.40 -9.51 19.04
N SER A 39 -2.38 -8.34 19.68
CA SER A 39 -3.47 -7.36 19.60
C SER A 39 -3.47 -6.63 18.26
N ALA A 40 -2.29 -6.33 17.72
CA ALA A 40 -2.14 -5.69 16.42
C ALA A 40 -0.79 -6.03 15.77
N ILE A 41 -0.70 -5.81 14.47
CA ILE A 41 0.56 -5.83 13.70
C ILE A 41 0.60 -4.65 12.74
N ALA A 42 1.69 -3.88 12.81
CA ALA A 42 2.02 -2.86 11.85
C ALA A 42 2.85 -3.46 10.71
N ILE A 43 2.44 -3.26 9.46
CA ILE A 43 3.30 -3.52 8.30
C ILE A 43 4.03 -2.23 7.99
N THR A 44 5.33 -2.21 8.21
CA THR A 44 6.19 -1.03 8.19
C THR A 44 7.37 -1.26 7.25
N ASP A 45 7.07 -1.54 5.99
CA ASP A 45 8.09 -1.71 4.97
C ASP A 45 8.95 -0.45 4.80
N GLU A 46 10.17 -0.60 4.30
CA GLU A 46 11.07 0.53 4.16
C GLU A 46 10.65 1.46 3.02
N CYS A 47 10.32 2.71 3.37
CA CYS A 47 9.86 3.75 2.46
C CYS A 47 8.85 3.21 1.42
N SER A 48 7.83 2.48 1.91
CA SER A 48 6.87 1.73 1.09
C SER A 48 5.59 1.40 1.86
N LEU A 49 4.46 1.38 1.15
CA LEU A 49 3.15 0.89 1.63
C LEU A 49 2.67 -0.35 0.87
N ALA A 50 3.52 -0.93 0.01
CA ALA A 50 3.10 -1.96 -0.94
C ALA A 50 2.66 -3.27 -0.26
N GLY A 51 3.28 -3.65 0.86
CA GLY A 51 2.89 -4.84 1.64
C GLY A 51 1.58 -4.69 2.39
N VAL A 52 1.12 -3.46 2.63
CA VAL A 52 -0.05 -3.17 3.47
C VAL A 52 -1.33 -3.72 2.85
N VAL A 53 -1.53 -3.54 1.54
CA VAL A 53 -2.74 -4.03 0.86
C VAL A 53 -2.81 -5.56 0.87
N ARG A 54 -1.67 -6.24 0.67
CA ARG A 54 -1.56 -7.71 0.72
C ARG A 54 -1.94 -8.25 2.10
N ALA A 55 -1.40 -7.64 3.16
CA ALA A 55 -1.78 -7.96 4.54
C ALA A 55 -3.28 -7.73 4.81
N HIS A 56 -3.83 -6.62 4.34
CA HIS A 56 -5.25 -6.28 4.51
C HIS A 56 -6.16 -7.33 3.87
N THR A 57 -5.88 -7.70 2.62
CA THR A 57 -6.61 -8.75 1.91
C THR A 57 -6.52 -10.08 2.63
N ALA A 58 -5.34 -10.45 3.15
CA ALA A 58 -5.16 -11.70 3.88
C ALA A 58 -5.99 -11.74 5.17
N ILE A 59 -6.01 -10.64 5.94
CA ILE A 59 -6.81 -10.51 7.17
C ILE A 59 -8.30 -10.68 6.84
N LYS A 60 -8.79 -9.97 5.82
CA LYS A 60 -10.20 -10.04 5.40
C LYS A 60 -10.59 -11.44 4.91
N ASN A 61 -9.79 -12.04 4.03
CA ASN A 61 -10.11 -13.33 3.41
C ASN A 61 -10.08 -14.49 4.43
N ASN A 62 -9.15 -14.46 5.38
CA ASN A 62 -9.02 -15.49 6.40
C ASN A 62 -9.81 -15.16 7.69
N LYS A 63 -10.50 -14.01 7.74
CA LYS A 63 -11.26 -13.53 8.91
C LYS A 63 -10.42 -13.53 10.20
N LEU A 64 -9.19 -13.05 10.10
CA LEU A 64 -8.27 -12.98 11.23
C LEU A 64 -8.77 -11.95 12.26
N ASN A 65 -8.48 -12.18 13.54
CA ASN A 65 -8.90 -11.31 14.66
C ASN A 65 -7.85 -10.26 15.00
N ILE A 66 -6.77 -10.17 14.23
CA ILE A 66 -5.70 -9.20 14.43
C ILE A 66 -6.01 -7.84 13.80
N LYS A 67 -5.72 -6.77 14.54
CA LYS A 67 -5.77 -5.40 14.02
C LYS A 67 -4.55 -5.11 13.14
N GLN A 68 -4.80 -4.65 11.92
CA GLN A 68 -3.74 -4.11 11.06
C GLN A 68 -3.44 -2.66 11.40
N ILE A 69 -2.16 -2.31 11.46
CA ILE A 69 -1.69 -0.91 11.50
C ILE A 69 -0.91 -0.63 10.21
N VAL A 70 -1.14 0.55 9.65
CA VAL A 70 -0.44 1.01 8.44
C VAL A 70 0.73 1.88 8.87
N GLY A 71 1.91 1.61 8.33
CA GLY A 71 3.10 2.41 8.58
C GLY A 71 4.22 2.15 7.57
N SER A 72 5.35 2.81 7.79
CA SER A 72 6.57 2.62 6.98
C SER A 72 7.79 2.98 7.83
N MET A 73 8.90 2.27 7.62
CA MET A 73 10.19 2.58 8.21
C MET A 73 11.00 3.52 7.30
N PHE A 74 11.79 4.40 7.88
CA PHE A 74 12.64 5.35 7.17
C PHE A 74 14.01 5.51 7.83
N TRP A 75 14.98 5.84 7.01
CA TRP A 75 16.27 6.39 7.39
C TRP A 75 16.34 7.87 7.06
N LEU A 76 16.82 8.67 8.02
CA LEU A 76 17.22 10.06 7.84
C LEU A 76 18.72 10.17 8.10
N ASP A 77 19.44 10.74 7.13
CA ASP A 77 20.90 10.92 7.15
C ASP A 77 21.70 9.62 7.43
N LYS A 78 21.09 8.43 7.24
CA LYS A 78 21.63 7.09 7.63
C LYS A 78 21.96 6.93 9.12
N GLU A 79 21.63 7.92 9.95
CA GLU A 79 21.94 7.95 11.37
C GLU A 79 20.68 7.87 12.24
N CYS A 80 19.52 8.27 11.69
CA CYS A 80 18.26 8.24 12.43
C CYS A 80 17.28 7.30 11.74
N GLN A 81 17.00 6.18 12.41
CA GLN A 81 15.98 5.22 11.99
C GLN A 81 14.69 5.47 12.76
N PHE A 82 13.57 5.50 12.06
CA PHE A 82 12.26 5.64 12.70
C PHE A 82 11.14 5.04 11.86
N ILE A 83 9.99 4.89 12.50
CA ILE A 83 8.76 4.38 11.91
C ILE A 83 7.72 5.49 11.99
N LEU A 84 6.99 5.67 10.90
CA LEU A 84 5.77 6.46 10.89
C LEU A 84 4.57 5.51 10.85
N LEU A 85 3.66 5.66 11.81
CA LEU A 85 2.38 4.97 11.83
C LEU A 85 1.26 5.94 11.46
N SER A 86 0.26 5.44 10.74
CA SER A 86 -0.89 6.22 10.28
C SER A 86 -2.10 5.99 11.19
N PRO A 87 -2.36 6.85 12.19
CA PRO A 87 -3.49 6.65 13.08
C PRO A 87 -4.84 6.98 12.44
N ASN A 88 -4.88 7.83 11.42
CA ASN A 88 -6.08 8.27 10.72
C ASN A 88 -5.79 8.46 9.21
N GLN A 89 -6.83 8.85 8.46
CA GLN A 89 -6.73 9.01 7.01
C GLN A 89 -5.81 10.18 6.62
N GLU A 90 -5.77 11.25 7.42
CA GLU A 90 -4.84 12.38 7.23
C GLU A 90 -3.39 11.93 7.37
N ALA A 91 -3.09 11.12 8.38
CA ALA A 91 -1.76 10.55 8.57
C ALA A 91 -1.38 9.56 7.45
N TYR A 92 -2.33 8.80 6.93
CA TYR A 92 -2.09 7.95 5.77
C TYR A 92 -1.72 8.77 4.53
N ALA A 93 -2.43 9.87 4.27
CA ALA A 93 -2.11 10.79 3.18
C ALA A 93 -0.75 11.48 3.38
N GLU A 94 -0.43 11.91 4.60
CA GLU A 94 0.88 12.47 4.95
C GLU A 94 2.00 11.45 4.68
N LEU A 95 1.82 10.21 5.12
CA LEU A 95 2.80 9.15 4.94
C LEU A 95 3.03 8.85 3.45
N ALA A 96 1.97 8.70 2.67
CA ALA A 96 2.06 8.47 1.22
C ALA A 96 2.79 9.62 0.50
N ARG A 97 2.52 10.88 0.91
CA ARG A 97 3.21 12.07 0.39
C ARG A 97 4.70 12.05 0.73
N ILE A 98 5.07 11.71 1.98
CA ILE A 98 6.46 11.63 2.41
C ILE A 98 7.23 10.58 1.61
N ILE A 99 6.67 9.38 1.45
CA ILE A 99 7.27 8.32 0.62
C ILE A 99 7.47 8.82 -0.81
N SER A 100 6.44 9.42 -1.39
CA SER A 100 6.48 9.94 -2.76
C SER A 100 7.56 11.01 -2.93
N ASN A 101 7.67 11.96 -2.00
CA ASN A 101 8.69 13.00 -2.01
C ASN A 101 10.09 12.42 -1.89
N ALA A 102 10.32 11.53 -0.92
CA ALA A 102 11.63 10.92 -0.68
C ALA A 102 12.11 10.10 -1.89
N ARG A 103 11.22 9.36 -2.55
CA ARG A 103 11.54 8.58 -3.75
C ARG A 103 11.77 9.46 -4.98
N ARG A 104 11.02 10.56 -5.15
CA ARG A 104 11.20 11.50 -6.27
C ARG A 104 12.52 12.27 -6.22
N ARG A 105 13.14 12.40 -5.04
CA ARG A 105 14.45 13.05 -4.87
C ARG A 105 15.64 12.14 -5.17
N SER A 106 15.41 10.88 -5.55
CA SER A 106 16.48 9.91 -5.72
C SER A 106 16.30 9.08 -6.97
N GLU A 107 17.38 8.41 -7.37
CA GLU A 107 17.35 7.45 -8.45
C GLU A 107 16.53 6.22 -8.07
N LYS A 108 16.13 5.46 -9.10
CA LYS A 108 15.35 4.24 -8.90
C LYS A 108 16.12 3.25 -8.00
N GLY A 109 15.46 2.82 -6.92
CA GLY A 109 16.01 1.86 -5.96
C GLY A 109 16.41 2.49 -4.63
N SER A 110 16.65 3.81 -4.59
CA SER A 110 16.98 4.54 -3.37
C SER A 110 15.87 5.53 -2.98
N TYR A 111 16.03 6.21 -1.85
CA TYR A 111 15.24 7.36 -1.44
C TYR A 111 16.11 8.30 -0.61
N ASN A 112 15.74 9.58 -0.58
CA ASN A 112 16.40 10.57 0.25
C ASN A 112 15.35 11.35 1.04
N LEU A 113 15.28 11.05 2.33
CA LEU A 113 14.42 11.76 3.26
C LEU A 113 15.08 13.06 3.70
N SER A 114 14.32 14.15 3.70
CA SER A 114 14.78 15.44 4.19
C SER A 114 14.22 15.69 5.58
N ARG A 115 14.94 16.45 6.41
CA ARG A 115 14.44 16.93 7.71
C ARG A 115 13.10 17.67 7.57
N TRP A 116 12.88 18.37 6.46
CA TRP A 116 11.61 19.05 6.17
C TRP A 116 10.43 18.09 6.05
N ASP A 117 10.63 16.86 5.58
CA ASP A 117 9.55 15.87 5.51
C ASP A 117 9.06 15.54 6.91
N LEU A 118 9.99 15.35 7.85
CA LEU A 118 9.70 15.03 9.24
C LEU A 118 9.09 16.23 9.98
N LEU A 119 9.64 17.44 9.78
CA LEU A 119 9.07 18.68 10.32
C LEU A 119 7.64 18.95 9.83
N SER A 120 7.29 18.46 8.64
CA SER A 120 5.94 18.64 8.08
C SER A 120 4.88 17.71 8.68
N ILE A 121 5.27 16.74 9.52
CA ILE A 121 4.36 15.74 10.09
C ILE A 121 3.47 16.36 11.16
N LYS A 122 2.16 16.21 10.97
CA LYS A 122 1.16 16.68 11.94
C LYS A 122 0.36 15.54 12.55
N HIS A 123 0.14 14.45 11.80
CA HIS A 123 -0.79 13.40 12.21
C HIS A 123 -0.13 12.04 12.43
N CYS A 124 0.97 11.72 11.75
CA CYS A 124 1.65 10.43 11.96
C CYS A 124 2.21 10.33 13.38
N LEU A 125 2.15 9.11 13.94
CA LEU A 125 2.88 8.75 15.16
C LEU A 125 4.31 8.33 14.79
N ILE A 126 5.28 8.70 15.61
CA ILE A 126 6.71 8.47 15.35
C ILE A 126 7.25 7.50 16.39
N ILE A 127 7.81 6.39 15.94
CA ILE A 127 8.61 5.50 16.79
C ILE A 127 10.05 5.61 16.34
N TRP A 128 10.86 6.30 17.13
CA TRP A 128 12.30 6.40 16.91
C TRP A 128 13.00 5.13 17.36
N LEU A 129 13.97 4.66 16.59
CA LEU A 129 14.74 3.46 16.84
C LEU A 129 16.22 3.86 17.04
N PRO A 130 16.68 4.04 18.29
CA PRO A 130 18.07 4.38 18.57
C PRO A 130 19.02 3.31 18.04
N LEU A 131 20.23 3.72 17.62
CA LEU A 131 21.23 2.83 17.01
C LEU A 131 22.43 2.55 17.92
N GLN A 132 22.42 3.08 19.15
CA GLN A 132 23.56 3.05 20.07
C GLN A 132 24.76 3.84 19.54
N GLN A 133 24.50 5.02 18.98
CA GLN A 133 25.50 5.93 18.42
C GLN A 133 25.48 7.28 19.15
N ASP A 134 26.57 8.04 19.05
CA ASP A 134 26.66 9.38 19.66
C ASP A 134 25.62 10.35 19.09
N SER A 135 25.24 10.16 17.82
CA SER A 135 24.19 10.91 17.12
C SER A 135 22.80 10.73 17.76
N ASP A 136 22.56 9.65 18.52
CA ASP A 136 21.26 9.40 19.14
C ASP A 136 20.87 10.51 20.13
N THR A 137 21.83 11.13 20.83
CA THR A 137 21.54 12.25 21.74
C THR A 137 21.02 13.46 20.96
N HIS A 138 21.65 13.77 19.82
CA HIS A 138 21.20 14.84 18.94
C HIS A 138 19.79 14.57 18.40
N TRP A 139 19.52 13.33 17.97
CA TRP A 139 18.22 12.95 17.43
C TRP A 139 17.13 12.93 18.50
N ALA A 140 17.42 12.48 19.72
CA ALA A 140 16.48 12.56 20.84
C ALA A 140 16.07 14.02 21.11
N GLU A 141 17.04 14.95 21.20
CA GLU A 141 16.76 16.37 21.39
C GLU A 141 15.91 16.95 20.25
N TRP A 142 16.31 16.67 19.01
CA TRP A 142 15.65 17.21 17.82
C TRP A 142 14.21 16.69 17.68
N LEU A 143 14.01 15.37 17.83
CA LEU A 143 12.70 14.75 17.73
C LEU A 143 11.79 15.21 18.86
N THR A 144 12.28 15.27 20.10
CA THR A 144 11.48 15.76 21.23
C THR A 144 11.06 17.22 21.00
N LYS A 145 11.97 18.08 20.54
CA LYS A 145 11.67 19.48 20.26
C LYS A 145 10.52 19.67 19.26
N HIS A 146 10.44 18.80 18.25
CA HIS A 146 9.47 18.96 17.16
C HIS A 146 8.23 18.06 17.27
N HIS A 147 8.32 16.95 17.99
CA HIS A 147 7.32 15.88 17.94
C HIS A 147 6.99 15.22 19.29
N ALA A 148 7.36 15.81 20.44
CA ALA A 148 7.17 15.22 21.77
C ALA A 148 5.80 14.53 22.02
N GLN A 149 4.70 15.12 21.55
CA GLN A 149 3.34 14.57 21.78
C GLN A 149 3.01 13.30 20.97
N ARG A 150 3.82 12.98 19.96
CA ARG A 150 3.62 11.85 19.03
C ARG A 150 4.89 11.03 18.85
N LEU A 151 5.79 11.08 19.83
CA LEU A 151 7.09 10.44 19.77
C LEU A 151 7.21 9.36 20.83
N TRP A 152 7.65 8.18 20.40
CA TRP A 152 8.04 7.07 21.26
C TRP A 152 9.44 6.60 20.90
N LEU A 153 10.13 6.04 21.88
CA LEU A 153 11.39 5.34 21.70
C LEU A 153 11.10 3.83 21.62
N GLY A 154 11.32 3.24 20.45
CA GLY A 154 11.14 1.81 20.19
C GLY A 154 12.36 1.01 20.63
N VAL A 155 12.21 0.21 21.69
CA VAL A 155 13.27 -0.69 22.17
C VAL A 155 13.16 -2.03 21.45
N GLN A 156 14.28 -2.48 20.89
CA GLN A 156 14.44 -3.80 20.26
C GLN A 156 15.29 -4.72 21.14
N ARG A 157 14.84 -5.96 21.35
CA ARG A 157 15.58 -6.97 22.15
C ARG A 157 15.91 -8.17 21.26
N HIS A 158 17.07 -8.16 20.62
CA HIS A 158 17.50 -9.22 19.70
C HIS A 158 18.48 -10.23 20.32
N LEU A 159 18.74 -10.11 21.64
CA LEU A 159 19.63 -11.01 22.38
C LEU A 159 21.06 -11.08 21.82
N ASN A 160 21.55 -9.94 21.33
CA ASN A 160 22.95 -9.76 20.94
C ASN A 160 23.86 -9.60 22.17
N ASN A 161 25.18 -9.69 21.97
CA ASN A 161 26.17 -9.48 23.05
C ASN A 161 26.03 -8.11 23.75
N ASN A 162 25.65 -7.07 23.01
CA ASN A 162 25.54 -5.69 23.50
C ASN A 162 24.13 -5.29 23.97
N ASP A 163 23.19 -6.23 24.03
CA ASP A 163 21.76 -5.97 24.34
C ASP A 163 21.57 -5.24 25.68
N LYS A 164 22.41 -5.51 26.70
CA LYS A 164 22.39 -4.79 27.99
C LYS A 164 22.84 -3.33 27.87
N ALA A 165 23.84 -3.06 27.05
CA ALA A 165 24.36 -1.71 26.85
C ALA A 165 23.37 -0.87 26.03
N TYR A 166 22.81 -1.46 24.97
CA TYR A 166 21.72 -0.89 24.18
C TYR A 166 20.51 -0.52 25.05
N LEU A 167 20.08 -1.43 25.93
CA LEU A 167 18.95 -1.18 26.83
C LEU A 167 19.20 0.01 27.76
N ARG A 168 20.37 0.09 28.37
CA ARG A 168 20.74 1.23 29.23
C ARG A 168 20.77 2.53 28.45
N HIS A 169 21.35 2.51 27.24
CA HIS A 169 21.37 3.67 26.34
C HIS A 169 19.96 4.18 26.05
N CYS A 170 19.06 3.29 25.65
CA CYS A 170 17.66 3.63 25.40
C CYS A 170 16.96 4.20 26.65
N GLN A 171 17.17 3.57 27.81
CA GLN A 171 16.58 4.04 29.08
C GLN A 171 17.12 5.42 29.50
N THR A 172 18.42 5.67 29.31
CA THR A 172 19.03 6.97 29.58
C THR A 172 18.45 8.04 28.66
N LEU A 173 18.39 7.79 27.34
CA LEU A 173 17.80 8.72 26.39
C LEU A 173 16.33 9.02 26.70
N ALA A 174 15.54 7.97 26.94
CA ALA A 174 14.13 8.09 27.30
C ALA A 174 13.94 8.91 28.58
N HIS A 175 14.74 8.67 29.62
CA HIS A 175 14.66 9.40 30.88
C HIS A 175 15.07 10.88 30.73
N THR A 176 16.21 11.14 30.08
CA THR A 176 16.76 12.50 29.90
C THR A 176 15.82 13.37 29.07
N HIS A 177 15.24 12.83 28.01
CA HIS A 177 14.38 13.58 27.08
C HIS A 177 12.89 13.36 27.29
N GLN A 178 12.51 12.61 28.35
CA GLN A 178 11.12 12.31 28.72
C GLN A 178 10.31 11.65 27.57
N ILE A 179 10.96 10.75 26.83
CA ILE A 179 10.32 10.03 25.71
C ILE A 179 9.75 8.71 26.23
N PRO A 180 8.46 8.40 26.02
CA PRO A 180 7.88 7.12 26.40
C PRO A 180 8.52 5.96 25.60
N ILE A 181 8.76 4.83 26.27
CA ILE A 181 9.36 3.64 25.67
C ILE A 181 8.27 2.65 25.25
N THR A 182 8.39 2.12 24.03
CA THR A 182 7.55 1.03 23.52
C THR A 182 8.38 -0.17 23.06
N ALA A 183 7.81 -1.37 23.14
CA ALA A 183 8.47 -2.60 22.70
C ALA A 183 8.28 -2.82 21.18
N CYS A 184 9.39 -2.97 20.45
CA CYS A 184 9.39 -3.29 19.02
C CYS A 184 10.16 -4.59 18.75
N GLY A 185 9.65 -5.44 17.86
CA GLY A 185 10.32 -6.67 17.48
C GLY A 185 11.42 -6.49 16.44
N GLY A 186 11.28 -5.51 15.54
CA GLY A 186 12.18 -5.37 14.40
C GLY A 186 12.11 -6.59 13.49
N VAL A 187 10.89 -7.05 13.24
CA VAL A 187 10.60 -8.32 12.60
C VAL A 187 11.00 -8.28 11.12
N LEU A 188 11.75 -9.28 10.68
CA LEU A 188 12.07 -9.54 9.28
C LEU A 188 11.46 -10.85 8.76
N MET A 189 10.90 -11.67 9.65
CA MET A 189 10.35 -12.97 9.28
C MET A 189 9.21 -13.40 10.19
N HIS A 190 8.25 -14.16 9.68
CA HIS A 190 7.16 -14.68 10.51
C HIS A 190 7.65 -15.72 11.52
N ASN A 191 8.61 -16.57 11.16
CA ASN A 191 9.12 -17.61 12.07
C ASN A 191 10.64 -17.79 11.97
N ALA A 192 11.19 -18.51 12.94
CA ALA A 192 12.63 -18.72 13.06
C ALA A 192 13.23 -19.60 11.95
N THR A 193 12.43 -20.48 11.32
CA THR A 193 12.91 -21.35 10.25
C THR A 193 13.23 -20.58 8.96
N ARG A 194 12.80 -19.32 8.88
CA ARG A 194 13.07 -18.41 7.76
C ARG A 194 14.47 -17.77 7.79
N LEU A 195 15.24 -17.98 8.87
CA LEU A 195 16.56 -17.35 9.05
C LEU A 195 17.50 -17.59 7.87
N ALA A 196 17.61 -18.83 7.40
CA ALA A 196 18.47 -19.16 6.27
C ALA A 196 18.06 -18.39 5.00
N LEU A 197 16.75 -18.25 4.74
CA LEU A 197 16.28 -17.44 3.61
C LEU A 197 16.65 -15.97 3.81
N GLN A 198 16.51 -15.44 5.01
CA GLN A 198 16.88 -14.05 5.30
C GLN A 198 18.36 -13.81 5.01
N HIS A 199 19.24 -14.71 5.45
CA HIS A 199 20.68 -14.66 5.15
C HIS A 199 20.95 -14.72 3.63
N THR A 200 20.28 -15.62 2.91
CA THR A 200 20.38 -15.70 1.44
C THR A 200 19.93 -14.41 0.76
N LEU A 201 18.83 -13.78 1.21
CA LEU A 201 18.37 -12.50 0.66
C LEU A 201 19.39 -11.38 0.89
N THR A 202 20.01 -11.33 2.08
CA THR A 202 21.10 -10.39 2.37
C THR A 202 22.28 -10.61 1.44
N ALA A 203 22.71 -11.86 1.22
CA ALA A 203 23.81 -12.18 0.31
C ALA A 203 23.52 -11.75 -1.14
N ILE A 204 22.28 -11.99 -1.61
CA ILE A 204 21.82 -11.52 -2.92
C ILE A 204 21.85 -9.99 -3.00
N GLY A 205 21.41 -9.28 -1.94
CA GLY A 205 21.41 -7.82 -1.88
C GLY A 205 22.82 -7.22 -1.93
N GLU A 206 23.75 -7.81 -1.21
CA GLU A 206 25.16 -7.41 -1.16
C GLU A 206 25.97 -7.94 -2.37
N ASN A 207 25.33 -8.67 -3.30
CA ASN A 207 25.95 -9.29 -4.47
C ASN A 207 27.19 -10.15 -4.13
N THR A 208 27.10 -10.96 -3.07
CA THR A 208 28.18 -11.83 -2.62
C THR A 208 27.61 -13.15 -2.09
N THR A 209 28.45 -14.01 -1.53
CA THR A 209 28.04 -15.30 -0.96
C THR A 209 27.65 -15.17 0.51
N VAL A 210 26.86 -16.12 1.00
CA VAL A 210 26.50 -16.21 2.44
C VAL A 210 27.74 -16.25 3.34
N ASP A 211 28.81 -16.91 2.91
CA ASP A 211 30.07 -17.02 3.66
C ASP A 211 30.80 -15.67 3.81
N ASN A 212 30.54 -14.72 2.91
CA ASN A 212 31.25 -13.44 2.85
C ASN A 212 30.48 -12.26 3.48
N ILE A 213 29.27 -12.47 3.98
CA ILE A 213 28.43 -11.42 4.60
C ILE A 213 28.41 -11.49 6.13
N CYS A 214 29.42 -12.09 6.76
CA CYS A 214 29.45 -12.33 8.21
C CYS A 214 29.06 -11.12 9.07
N GLU A 215 29.42 -9.89 8.68
CA GLU A 215 29.08 -8.66 9.41
C GLU A 215 27.62 -8.21 9.24
N HIS A 216 26.95 -8.65 8.18
CA HIS A 216 25.56 -8.30 7.85
C HIS A 216 24.55 -9.40 8.24
N LEU A 217 25.02 -10.60 8.60
CA LEU A 217 24.17 -11.71 9.03
C LEU A 217 23.48 -11.41 10.36
N LEU A 218 22.21 -11.79 10.46
CA LEU A 218 21.56 -11.88 11.75
C LEU A 218 22.24 -12.98 12.58
N THR A 219 22.62 -12.64 13.81
CA THR A 219 23.27 -13.53 14.77
C THR A 219 22.38 -14.69 15.22
N ASN A 220 21.07 -14.50 15.15
CA ASN A 220 20.06 -15.44 15.61
C ASN A 220 18.69 -15.16 14.94
N ALA A 221 17.67 -15.91 15.33
CA ALA A 221 16.32 -15.78 14.80
C ALA A 221 15.39 -14.84 15.61
N GLU A 222 15.93 -13.96 16.46
CA GLU A 222 15.10 -13.08 17.31
C GLU A 222 14.34 -11.99 16.54
N ARG A 223 14.68 -11.76 15.27
CA ARG A 223 13.90 -10.94 14.34
C ARG A 223 12.73 -11.69 13.68
N ALA A 224 12.34 -12.84 14.22
CA ALA A 224 11.07 -13.49 13.92
C ALA A 224 9.92 -12.91 14.76
N LEU A 225 8.66 -13.19 14.40
CA LEU A 225 7.56 -13.01 15.35
C LEU A 225 7.75 -13.98 16.54
N ARG A 226 7.51 -13.49 17.76
CA ARG A 226 7.87 -14.19 19.00
C ARG A 226 6.64 -14.45 19.86
N GLY A 227 6.55 -15.64 20.45
CA GLY A 227 5.47 -15.95 21.36
C GLY A 227 5.41 -15.01 22.57
N LYS A 228 4.20 -14.68 23.02
CA LYS A 228 3.95 -13.74 24.12
C LYS A 228 4.68 -14.11 25.42
N ASN A 229 4.84 -15.41 25.69
CA ASN A 229 5.61 -15.92 26.83
C ASN A 229 7.09 -15.52 26.77
N LYS A 230 7.66 -15.45 25.58
CA LYS A 230 9.04 -15.01 25.38
C LYS A 230 9.12 -13.49 25.52
N LEU A 231 8.22 -12.76 24.89
CA LEU A 231 8.15 -11.29 24.99
C LEU A 231 8.00 -10.82 26.44
N ALA A 232 7.14 -11.46 27.23
CA ALA A 232 6.94 -11.18 28.66
C ALA A 232 8.21 -11.35 29.52
N LYS A 233 9.15 -12.18 29.08
CA LYS A 233 10.45 -12.38 29.76
C LYS A 233 11.51 -11.38 29.30
N LEU A 234 11.35 -10.82 28.09
CA LEU A 234 12.36 -9.96 27.45
C LEU A 234 12.12 -8.47 27.73
N TYR A 235 10.86 -8.04 27.76
CA TYR A 235 10.49 -6.64 27.89
C TYR A 235 9.90 -6.34 29.27
N ASN A 236 10.03 -5.08 29.70
CA ASN A 236 9.23 -4.55 30.80
C ASN A 236 7.74 -4.64 30.38
N PRO A 237 6.84 -5.17 31.23
CA PRO A 237 5.41 -5.17 30.99
C PRO A 237 4.84 -3.83 30.52
N GLU A 238 5.32 -2.71 31.06
CA GLU A 238 4.87 -1.36 30.67
C GLU A 238 5.13 -1.07 29.19
N TRP A 239 6.27 -1.51 28.64
CA TRP A 239 6.61 -1.27 27.23
C TRP A 239 5.79 -2.13 26.28
N LEU A 240 5.38 -3.33 26.74
CA LEU A 240 4.46 -4.18 26.01
C LEU A 240 3.05 -3.57 25.99
N GLU A 241 2.58 -3.06 27.12
CA GLU A 241 1.29 -2.37 27.19
C GLU A 241 1.30 -1.05 26.40
N GLU A 242 2.41 -0.31 26.39
CA GLU A 242 2.57 0.90 25.58
C GLU A 242 2.45 0.59 24.07
N SER A 243 2.95 -0.56 23.61
CA SER A 243 2.76 -0.99 22.22
C SER A 243 1.27 -1.12 21.86
N VAL A 244 0.46 -1.61 22.80
CA VAL A 244 -0.98 -1.76 22.63
C VAL A 244 -1.68 -0.41 22.75
N ALA A 245 -1.20 0.49 23.60
CA ALA A 245 -1.71 1.86 23.69
C ALA A 245 -1.54 2.61 22.35
N ILE A 246 -0.35 2.55 21.75
CA ILE A 246 -0.09 3.12 20.42
C ILE A 246 -0.98 2.46 19.36
N ALA A 247 -1.14 1.14 19.42
CA ALA A 247 -2.02 0.41 18.51
C ALA A 247 -3.48 0.88 18.63
N ASN A 248 -3.95 1.23 19.83
CA ASN A 248 -5.30 1.73 20.05
C ASN A 248 -5.50 3.14 19.48
N LEU A 249 -4.47 3.98 19.47
CA LEU A 249 -4.51 5.29 18.79
C LEU A 249 -4.67 5.16 17.27
N CYS A 250 -4.34 4.00 16.69
CA CYS A 250 -4.39 3.80 15.24
C CYS A 250 -5.75 3.30 14.76
N GLU A 251 -6.65 4.19 14.35
CA GLU A 251 -8.01 3.85 13.92
C GLU A 251 -8.17 3.73 12.40
N PHE A 252 -7.17 4.16 11.62
CA PHE A 252 -7.20 4.09 10.17
C PHE A 252 -7.46 2.67 9.65
N ASN A 253 -8.38 2.55 8.70
CA ASN A 253 -8.74 1.30 8.05
C ASN A 253 -8.71 1.51 6.53
N LEU A 254 -7.99 0.66 5.80
CA LEU A 254 -7.94 0.72 4.34
C LEU A 254 -9.32 0.62 3.66
N GLY A 255 -10.28 -0.07 4.28
CA GLY A 255 -11.65 -0.17 3.79
C GLY A 255 -12.44 1.15 3.86
N SER A 256 -11.95 2.18 4.54
CA SER A 256 -12.58 3.51 4.54
C SER A 256 -12.27 4.33 3.27
N LEU A 257 -11.32 3.88 2.44
CA LEU A 257 -10.95 4.56 1.21
C LEU A 257 -12.01 4.33 0.13
N GLY A 258 -12.55 5.42 -0.42
CA GLY A 258 -13.50 5.41 -1.53
C GLY A 258 -12.89 5.92 -2.83
N TYR A 259 -13.49 5.55 -3.96
CA TYR A 259 -13.11 6.09 -5.27
C TYR A 259 -13.43 7.58 -5.36
N GLN A 260 -12.47 8.36 -5.85
CA GLN A 260 -12.65 9.77 -6.19
C GLN A 260 -12.37 9.95 -7.67
N TYR A 261 -13.38 10.38 -8.42
CA TYR A 261 -13.28 10.54 -9.86
C TYR A 261 -12.95 11.99 -10.26
N PRO A 262 -12.26 12.22 -11.39
CA PRO A 262 -11.99 13.57 -11.87
C PRO A 262 -13.28 14.32 -12.28
N SER A 263 -13.50 15.52 -11.75
CA SER A 263 -14.67 16.34 -12.06
C SER A 263 -14.56 17.08 -13.41
N GLU A 264 -13.34 17.34 -13.88
CA GLU A 264 -13.02 18.17 -15.07
C GLU A 264 -13.54 17.61 -16.40
N ILE A 265 -14.04 16.37 -16.41
CA ILE A 265 -14.57 15.71 -17.62
C ILE A 265 -15.99 16.19 -17.94
N VAL A 266 -16.72 16.71 -16.95
CA VAL A 266 -18.11 17.11 -17.09
C VAL A 266 -18.20 18.62 -17.32
N PRO A 267 -18.78 19.08 -18.45
CA PRO A 267 -18.96 20.50 -18.69
C PRO A 267 -20.06 21.08 -17.78
N GLU A 268 -19.78 22.20 -17.12
CA GLU A 268 -20.79 22.93 -16.36
C GLU A 268 -21.91 23.46 -17.28
N PRO A 269 -23.18 23.48 -16.84
CA PRO A 269 -23.69 23.15 -15.51
C PRO A 269 -24.22 21.69 -15.38
N LEU A 270 -23.79 20.76 -16.24
CA LEU A 270 -24.35 19.41 -16.27
C LEU A 270 -23.83 18.55 -15.12
N THR A 271 -24.68 17.64 -14.64
CA THR A 271 -24.23 16.54 -13.78
C THR A 271 -23.56 15.44 -14.62
N PRO A 272 -22.71 14.58 -14.02
CA PRO A 272 -22.05 13.50 -14.73
C PRO A 272 -23.03 12.58 -15.46
N ILE A 273 -24.17 12.25 -14.82
CA ILE A 273 -25.18 11.39 -15.44
C ILE A 273 -25.93 12.11 -16.57
N GLN A 274 -26.23 13.42 -16.43
CA GLN A 274 -26.85 14.20 -17.50
C GLN A 274 -25.95 14.26 -18.74
N TYR A 275 -24.65 14.48 -18.52
CA TYR A 275 -23.68 14.49 -19.61
C TYR A 275 -23.51 13.12 -20.26
N LEU A 276 -23.46 12.05 -19.45
CA LEU A 276 -23.43 10.67 -19.95
C LEU A 276 -24.65 10.35 -20.82
N ARG A 277 -25.87 10.67 -20.36
CA ARG A 277 -27.11 10.46 -21.12
C ARG A 277 -27.08 11.23 -22.45
N LYS A 278 -26.57 12.46 -22.47
CA LYS A 278 -26.41 13.26 -23.69
C LYS A 278 -25.44 12.60 -24.70
N LEU A 279 -24.30 12.11 -24.25
CA LEU A 279 -23.33 11.42 -25.11
C LEU A 279 -23.89 10.09 -25.64
N VAL A 280 -24.61 9.34 -24.81
CA VAL A 280 -25.28 8.11 -25.25
C VAL A 280 -26.33 8.40 -26.32
N GLU A 281 -27.09 9.50 -26.21
CA GLU A 281 -28.05 9.91 -27.24
C GLU A 281 -27.38 10.26 -28.57
N GLN A 282 -26.25 10.96 -28.53
CA GLN A 282 -25.43 11.22 -29.73
C GLN A 282 -24.90 9.91 -30.33
N GLY A 283 -24.43 9.00 -29.49
CA GLY A 283 -23.98 7.67 -29.87
C GLY A 283 -25.07 6.82 -30.53
N LYS A 284 -26.32 6.90 -30.04
CA LYS A 284 -27.47 6.22 -30.66
C LYS A 284 -27.67 6.66 -32.11
N GLN A 285 -27.61 7.97 -32.38
CA GLN A 285 -27.79 8.50 -33.75
C GLN A 285 -26.71 7.99 -34.70
N SER A 286 -25.45 7.90 -34.23
CA SER A 286 -24.34 7.40 -35.05
C SER A 286 -24.37 5.89 -35.26
N ARG A 287 -24.64 5.11 -34.20
CA ARG A 287 -24.58 3.63 -34.22
C ARG A 287 -25.85 2.98 -34.77
N PHE A 288 -26.98 3.66 -34.70
CA PHE A 288 -28.29 3.17 -35.17
C PHE A 288 -28.95 4.19 -36.13
N PRO A 289 -28.40 4.38 -37.34
CA PRO A 289 -28.90 5.38 -38.29
C PRO A 289 -30.34 5.10 -38.78
N GLN A 290 -30.81 3.85 -38.67
CA GLN A 290 -32.18 3.44 -39.01
C GLN A 290 -33.13 3.46 -37.81
N GLY A 291 -32.69 4.00 -36.67
CA GLY A 291 -33.42 3.97 -35.41
C GLY A 291 -32.97 2.84 -34.49
N VAL A 292 -33.08 3.09 -33.18
CA VAL A 292 -32.71 2.12 -32.13
C VAL A 292 -33.86 1.12 -31.95
N PRO A 293 -33.62 -0.19 -32.05
CA PRO A 293 -34.65 -1.19 -31.76
C PRO A 293 -35.20 -1.05 -30.34
N GLN A 294 -36.50 -1.28 -30.14
CA GLN A 294 -37.16 -1.06 -28.85
C GLN A 294 -36.49 -1.82 -27.69
N GLN A 295 -36.09 -3.08 -27.92
CA GLN A 295 -35.40 -3.89 -26.92
C GLN A 295 -34.04 -3.28 -26.52
N VAL A 296 -33.31 -2.72 -27.49
CA VAL A 296 -32.01 -2.08 -27.24
C VAL A 296 -32.20 -0.76 -26.48
N ALA A 297 -33.23 0.02 -26.82
CA ALA A 297 -33.57 1.25 -26.09
C ALA A 297 -33.89 0.96 -24.61
N GLN A 298 -34.70 -0.08 -24.34
CA GLN A 298 -35.00 -0.52 -22.98
C GLN A 298 -33.75 -0.97 -22.22
N THR A 299 -32.81 -1.65 -22.88
CA THR A 299 -31.53 -2.01 -22.26
C THR A 299 -30.72 -0.77 -21.91
N ILE A 300 -30.59 0.20 -22.83
CA ILE A 300 -29.86 1.46 -22.58
C ILE A 300 -30.41 2.17 -21.34
N ASP A 301 -31.73 2.30 -21.22
CA ASP A 301 -32.35 2.97 -20.08
C ASP A 301 -32.04 2.24 -18.77
N LYS A 302 -32.17 0.90 -18.74
CA LYS A 302 -31.80 0.07 -17.59
C LYS A 302 -30.33 0.21 -17.19
N GLU A 303 -29.42 0.22 -18.17
CA GLU A 303 -27.99 0.39 -17.92
C GLU A 303 -27.69 1.78 -17.32
N LEU A 304 -28.27 2.84 -17.89
CA LEU A 304 -28.10 4.21 -17.43
C LEU A 304 -28.63 4.41 -16.00
N ASP A 305 -29.81 3.85 -15.69
CA ASP A 305 -30.39 3.93 -14.35
C ASP A 305 -29.51 3.21 -13.32
N LEU A 306 -28.93 2.06 -13.67
CA LEU A 306 -28.01 1.35 -12.80
C LEU A 306 -26.69 2.11 -12.60
N ILE A 307 -26.15 2.73 -13.65
CA ILE A 307 -24.94 3.56 -13.59
C ILE A 307 -25.18 4.78 -12.70
N GLU A 308 -26.36 5.38 -12.77
CA GLU A 308 -26.78 6.49 -11.92
C GLU A 308 -26.88 6.08 -10.45
N GLU A 309 -27.58 4.98 -10.16
CA GLU A 309 -27.76 4.46 -8.81
C GLU A 309 -26.43 4.10 -8.12
N LEU A 310 -25.48 3.53 -8.87
CA LEU A 310 -24.17 3.14 -8.35
C LEU A 310 -23.11 4.25 -8.43
N GLY A 311 -23.45 5.42 -9.00
CA GLY A 311 -22.56 6.56 -9.09
C GLY A 311 -21.37 6.39 -10.03
N TYR A 312 -21.46 5.50 -11.03
CA TYR A 312 -20.35 5.17 -11.95
C TYR A 312 -20.26 6.06 -13.19
N ALA A 313 -21.09 7.09 -13.31
CA ALA A 313 -21.10 7.94 -14.51
C ALA A 313 -19.72 8.53 -14.86
N HIS A 314 -18.95 9.01 -13.86
CA HIS A 314 -17.60 9.54 -14.10
C HIS A 314 -16.64 8.49 -14.68
N PHE A 315 -16.78 7.23 -14.28
CA PHE A 315 -15.93 6.16 -14.78
C PHE A 315 -16.11 5.97 -16.28
N PHE A 316 -17.36 5.87 -16.74
CA PHE A 316 -17.70 5.79 -18.17
C PHE A 316 -17.21 7.00 -18.95
N LEU A 317 -17.40 8.20 -18.38
CA LEU A 317 -16.96 9.46 -19.00
C LEU A 317 -15.43 9.54 -19.14
N THR A 318 -14.69 9.07 -18.13
CA THR A 318 -13.22 9.03 -18.15
C THR A 318 -12.71 8.13 -19.27
N ILE A 319 -13.29 6.93 -19.41
CA ILE A 319 -12.88 6.02 -20.49
C ILE A 319 -13.31 6.56 -21.87
N HIS A 320 -14.53 7.07 -21.99
CA HIS A 320 -15.02 7.66 -23.23
C HIS A 320 -14.09 8.77 -23.73
N ASP A 321 -13.65 9.67 -22.84
CA ASP A 321 -12.72 10.74 -23.15
C ASP A 321 -11.38 10.25 -23.73
N VAL A 322 -10.76 9.24 -23.08
CA VAL A 322 -9.50 8.64 -23.57
C VAL A 322 -9.70 7.95 -24.93
N VAL A 323 -10.83 7.27 -25.11
CA VAL A 323 -11.18 6.61 -26.37
C VAL A 323 -11.43 7.64 -27.49
N MET A 324 -12.11 8.74 -27.20
CA MET A 324 -12.33 9.83 -28.16
C MET A 324 -11.01 10.51 -28.56
N PHE A 325 -10.09 10.70 -27.61
CA PHE A 325 -8.73 11.15 -27.94
C PHE A 325 -8.05 10.18 -28.92
N ALA A 326 -8.03 8.88 -28.61
CA ALA A 326 -7.42 7.88 -29.47
C ALA A 326 -8.04 7.89 -30.88
N LYS A 327 -9.38 7.96 -30.97
CA LYS A 327 -10.12 8.09 -32.23
C LYS A 327 -9.70 9.34 -33.02
N SER A 328 -9.61 10.50 -32.36
CA SER A 328 -9.23 11.77 -33.01
C SER A 328 -7.81 11.76 -33.60
N LYS A 329 -6.93 10.91 -33.06
CA LYS A 329 -5.54 10.72 -33.51
C LYS A 329 -5.35 9.50 -34.43
N GLY A 330 -6.44 8.81 -34.77
CA GLY A 330 -6.39 7.57 -35.56
C GLY A 330 -5.60 6.45 -34.88
N ILE A 331 -5.57 6.42 -33.54
CA ILE A 331 -4.96 5.33 -32.76
C ILE A 331 -5.96 4.20 -32.67
N LEU A 332 -5.55 2.98 -33.02
CA LEU A 332 -6.43 1.81 -32.89
C LEU A 332 -6.67 1.49 -31.43
N TYR A 333 -7.93 1.19 -31.09
CA TYR A 333 -8.34 0.77 -29.75
C TYR A 333 -9.45 -0.28 -29.80
N GLN A 334 -9.59 -1.05 -28.73
CA GLN A 334 -10.65 -2.04 -28.59
C GLN A 334 -11.00 -2.25 -27.12
N GLY A 335 -12.27 -2.00 -26.77
CA GLY A 335 -12.81 -2.41 -25.46
C GLY A 335 -12.80 -3.93 -25.28
N ARG A 336 -12.42 -4.39 -24.08
CA ARG A 336 -12.34 -5.80 -23.68
C ARG A 336 -13.14 -6.09 -22.42
N GLY A 337 -13.17 -7.38 -22.08
CA GLY A 337 -13.77 -7.86 -20.85
C GLY A 337 -15.27 -7.64 -20.83
N SER A 338 -15.78 -7.31 -19.65
CA SER A 338 -17.21 -7.11 -19.42
C SER A 338 -17.79 -5.85 -20.08
N ALA A 339 -16.95 -4.88 -20.47
CA ALA A 339 -17.38 -3.69 -21.19
C ALA A 339 -18.02 -4.00 -22.56
N ALA A 340 -17.67 -5.14 -23.17
CA ALA A 340 -18.29 -5.61 -24.40
C ALA A 340 -19.77 -6.00 -24.24
N ASN A 341 -20.25 -6.20 -23.01
CA ASN A 341 -21.64 -6.56 -22.70
C ASN A 341 -22.53 -5.35 -22.39
N SER A 342 -22.05 -4.11 -22.57
CA SER A 342 -22.81 -2.89 -22.31
C SER A 342 -23.18 -2.17 -23.59
N VAL A 343 -24.48 -1.92 -23.76
CA VAL A 343 -25.01 -1.10 -24.86
C VAL A 343 -24.59 0.36 -24.68
N VAL A 344 -24.52 0.86 -23.45
CA VAL A 344 -23.97 2.19 -23.15
C VAL A 344 -22.52 2.30 -23.65
N CYS A 345 -21.67 1.31 -23.37
CA CYS A 345 -20.29 1.28 -23.92
C CYS A 345 -20.27 1.28 -25.45
N TYR A 346 -21.20 0.57 -26.11
CA TYR A 346 -21.30 0.56 -27.57
C TYR A 346 -21.70 1.94 -28.13
N CYS A 347 -22.68 2.60 -27.51
CA CYS A 347 -23.08 3.96 -27.86
C CYS A 347 -21.95 4.98 -27.67
N LEU A 348 -21.15 4.83 -26.60
CA LEU A 348 -19.98 5.69 -26.33
C LEU A 348 -18.75 5.34 -27.18
N GLU A 349 -18.87 4.37 -28.09
CA GLU A 349 -17.80 3.83 -28.92
C GLU A 349 -16.63 3.20 -28.15
N ILE A 350 -16.80 2.87 -26.87
CA ILE A 350 -15.79 2.16 -26.07
C ILE A 350 -15.62 0.72 -26.59
N THR A 351 -16.72 0.11 -27.04
CA THR A 351 -16.72 -1.21 -27.68
C THR A 351 -17.30 -1.14 -29.09
N SER A 352 -16.78 -1.98 -29.98
CA SER A 352 -17.28 -2.16 -31.35
C SER A 352 -18.32 -3.29 -31.47
N VAL A 353 -18.64 -3.98 -30.36
CA VAL A 353 -19.52 -5.15 -30.37
C VAL A 353 -20.99 -4.72 -30.44
N ASP A 354 -21.66 -5.09 -31.53
CA ASP A 354 -23.06 -4.75 -31.78
C ASP A 354 -24.00 -5.62 -30.91
N PRO A 355 -24.79 -5.02 -30.01
CA PRO A 355 -25.69 -5.76 -29.12
C PRO A 355 -26.82 -6.49 -29.85
N ARG A 356 -27.06 -6.21 -31.14
CA ARG A 356 -28.03 -6.94 -31.95
C ARG A 356 -27.54 -8.33 -32.36
N GLN A 357 -26.22 -8.55 -32.33
CA GLN A 357 -25.59 -9.78 -32.83
C GLN A 357 -25.26 -10.77 -31.71
N ILE A 358 -25.35 -10.34 -30.45
CA ILE A 358 -24.98 -11.15 -29.30
C ILE A 358 -25.97 -10.98 -28.14
N SER A 359 -26.21 -12.05 -27.38
CA SER A 359 -26.95 -11.97 -26.13
C SER A 359 -26.00 -11.49 -25.02
N VAL A 360 -26.07 -10.20 -24.70
CA VAL A 360 -25.28 -9.58 -23.63
C VAL A 360 -25.99 -9.72 -22.29
N LEU A 361 -25.27 -10.21 -21.28
CA LEU A 361 -25.73 -10.22 -19.88
C LEU A 361 -25.04 -9.07 -19.15
N PHE A 362 -25.72 -7.92 -19.09
CA PHE A 362 -25.19 -6.71 -18.45
C PHE A 362 -24.95 -6.89 -16.94
N GLU A 363 -25.71 -7.75 -16.27
CA GLU A 363 -25.55 -8.06 -14.83
C GLU A 363 -24.22 -8.77 -14.51
N ARG A 364 -23.52 -9.28 -15.54
CA ARG A 364 -22.15 -9.77 -15.40
C ARG A 364 -21.11 -8.65 -15.39
N PHE A 365 -21.48 -7.46 -15.87
CA PHE A 365 -20.62 -6.27 -15.94
C PHE A 365 -20.83 -5.34 -14.76
N ILE A 366 -22.10 -5.02 -14.44
CA ILE A 366 -22.45 -4.20 -13.27
C ILE A 366 -23.52 -4.94 -12.47
N SER A 367 -23.29 -5.14 -11.18
CA SER A 367 -24.23 -5.80 -10.27
C SER A 367 -24.26 -5.12 -8.92
N LYS A 368 -25.47 -4.81 -8.44
CA LYS A 368 -25.71 -4.24 -7.10
C LYS A 368 -25.19 -5.15 -5.99
N GLU A 369 -25.24 -6.47 -6.19
CA GLU A 369 -24.90 -7.46 -5.17
C GLU A 369 -23.39 -7.57 -4.91
N ARG A 370 -22.55 -7.18 -5.90
CA ARG A 370 -21.09 -7.26 -5.77
C ARG A 370 -20.50 -6.03 -5.09
N ASN A 371 -21.15 -4.87 -5.22
CA ASN A 371 -20.67 -3.58 -4.71
C ASN A 371 -19.19 -3.30 -5.04
N GLU A 372 -18.77 -3.73 -6.25
CA GLU A 372 -17.44 -3.53 -6.81
C GLU A 372 -17.60 -2.70 -8.10
N PRO A 373 -16.71 -1.72 -8.35
CA PRO A 373 -16.76 -0.94 -9.59
C PRO A 373 -16.55 -1.84 -10.81
N PRO A 374 -17.21 -1.54 -11.95
CA PRO A 374 -17.01 -2.30 -13.17
C PRO A 374 -15.59 -2.15 -13.69
N ASP A 375 -15.08 -3.19 -14.34
CA ASP A 375 -13.80 -3.14 -15.04
C ASP A 375 -14.03 -2.84 -16.53
N ILE A 376 -13.59 -1.67 -16.98
CA ILE A 376 -13.61 -1.26 -18.39
C ILE A 376 -12.18 -1.22 -18.91
N ASP A 377 -11.75 -2.36 -19.45
CA ASP A 377 -10.47 -2.48 -20.12
C ASP A 377 -10.56 -2.00 -21.56
N VAL A 378 -9.63 -1.12 -21.93
CA VAL A 378 -9.44 -0.69 -23.32
C VAL A 378 -8.01 -0.97 -23.74
N ASP A 379 -7.87 -1.78 -24.78
CA ASP A 379 -6.59 -1.98 -25.45
C ASP A 379 -6.34 -0.81 -26.41
N PHE A 380 -5.08 -0.36 -26.46
CA PHE A 380 -4.60 0.61 -27.43
C PHE A 380 -3.46 0.03 -28.25
N GLU A 381 -3.29 0.51 -29.47
CA GLU A 381 -2.16 0.20 -30.34
C GLU A 381 -0.83 0.31 -29.61
N HIS A 382 -0.05 -0.79 -29.60
CA HIS A 382 1.17 -0.88 -28.79
C HIS A 382 2.19 0.23 -29.11
N GLN A 383 2.41 0.52 -30.40
CA GLN A 383 3.40 1.50 -30.86
C GLN A 383 3.01 2.94 -30.49
N ARG A 384 1.72 3.22 -30.29
CA ARG A 384 1.18 4.57 -30.04
C ARG A 384 0.57 4.73 -28.64
N ARG A 385 0.70 3.72 -27.78
CA ARG A 385 0.25 3.74 -26.39
C ARG A 385 0.79 4.93 -25.60
N GLU A 386 2.03 5.33 -25.88
CA GLU A 386 2.67 6.47 -25.21
C GLU A 386 1.92 7.79 -25.45
N GLU A 387 1.35 8.00 -26.64
CA GLU A 387 0.55 9.20 -26.93
C GLU A 387 -0.68 9.30 -26.02
N VAL A 388 -1.33 8.17 -25.76
CA VAL A 388 -2.49 8.07 -24.85
C VAL A 388 -2.07 8.34 -23.41
N ILE A 389 -0.93 7.78 -22.99
CA ILE A 389 -0.36 8.03 -21.65
C ILE A 389 -0.05 9.52 -21.47
N GLN A 390 0.60 10.15 -22.46
CA GLN A 390 0.91 11.57 -22.42
C GLN A 390 -0.34 12.45 -22.41
N TYR A 391 -1.39 12.07 -23.13
CA TYR A 391 -2.69 12.75 -23.05
C TYR A 391 -3.25 12.75 -21.62
N ILE A 392 -3.24 11.59 -20.95
CA ILE A 392 -3.69 11.47 -19.56
C ILE A 392 -2.86 12.36 -18.63
N TYR A 393 -1.53 12.39 -18.79
CA TYR A 393 -0.66 13.26 -17.99
C TYR A 393 -0.88 14.75 -18.26
N GLN A 394 -1.10 15.14 -19.52
CA GLN A 394 -1.38 16.53 -19.90
C GLN A 394 -2.72 16.99 -19.34
N LYS A 395 -3.74 16.13 -19.37
CA LYS A 395 -5.08 16.45 -18.91
C LYS A 395 -5.18 16.50 -17.39
N TYR A 396 -4.72 15.46 -16.69
CA TYR A 396 -4.92 15.32 -15.24
C TYR A 396 -3.73 15.80 -14.41
N GLY A 397 -2.56 15.98 -15.02
CA GLY A 397 -1.33 16.37 -14.35
C GLY A 397 -0.60 15.20 -13.67
N ARG A 398 0.70 15.40 -13.41
CA ARG A 398 1.58 14.40 -12.74
C ARG A 398 1.31 14.21 -11.24
N GLU A 399 0.39 14.99 -10.68
CA GLU A 399 -0.04 14.88 -9.29
C GLU A 399 -1.23 13.93 -9.13
N ARG A 400 -2.02 13.72 -10.20
CA ARG A 400 -3.24 12.90 -10.18
C ARG A 400 -3.20 11.71 -11.15
N ALA A 401 -2.19 11.64 -12.02
CA ALA A 401 -1.91 10.50 -12.87
C ALA A 401 -0.57 9.83 -12.52
N ALA A 402 -0.54 8.51 -12.55
CA ALA A 402 0.65 7.69 -12.34
C ALA A 402 0.51 6.35 -13.06
N LEU A 403 1.64 5.69 -13.35
CA LEU A 403 1.66 4.32 -13.84
C LEU A 403 1.60 3.33 -12.68
N ALA A 404 0.80 2.26 -12.83
CA ALA A 404 0.81 1.16 -11.90
C ALA A 404 2.13 0.40 -11.97
N ALA A 405 2.81 0.25 -10.82
CA ALA A 405 4.05 -0.50 -10.73
C ALA A 405 3.79 -2.02 -10.75
N THR A 406 4.70 -2.77 -11.35
CA THR A 406 4.72 -4.24 -11.27
C THR A 406 5.79 -4.69 -10.29
N VAL A 407 5.43 -5.56 -9.36
CA VAL A 407 6.36 -6.17 -8.41
C VAL A 407 6.98 -7.39 -9.06
N ILE A 408 8.30 -7.36 -9.26
CA ILE A 408 9.04 -8.50 -9.82
C ILE A 408 9.25 -9.52 -8.70
N SER A 409 8.85 -10.76 -8.96
CA SER A 409 9.06 -11.90 -8.06
C SER A 409 10.06 -12.88 -8.66
N TYR A 410 10.82 -13.54 -7.79
CA TYR A 410 11.61 -14.69 -8.20
C TYR A 410 10.68 -15.83 -8.63
N ARG A 411 10.82 -16.26 -9.88
CA ARG A 411 10.19 -17.48 -10.40
C ARG A 411 11.21 -18.61 -10.28
N LEU A 412 10.77 -19.86 -10.41
CA LEU A 412 11.61 -21.05 -10.18
C LEU A 412 13.04 -20.92 -10.74
N LYS A 413 13.18 -20.57 -12.03
CA LYS A 413 14.49 -20.44 -12.69
C LYS A 413 15.35 -19.31 -12.11
N SER A 414 14.78 -18.13 -11.84
CA SER A 414 15.55 -17.02 -11.27
C SER A 414 15.85 -17.24 -9.79
N ALA A 415 14.94 -17.86 -9.04
CA ALA A 415 15.16 -18.25 -7.64
C ALA A 415 16.35 -19.20 -7.52
N ILE A 416 16.35 -20.32 -8.26
CA ILE A 416 17.47 -21.28 -8.24
C ILE A 416 18.79 -20.60 -8.62
N ARG A 417 18.76 -19.73 -9.63
CA ARG A 417 19.97 -19.03 -10.09
C ARG A 417 20.52 -18.06 -9.05
N GLU A 418 19.69 -17.20 -8.46
CA GLU A 418 20.18 -16.22 -7.48
C GLU A 418 20.58 -16.90 -6.17
N VAL A 419 19.82 -17.91 -5.72
CA VAL A 419 20.18 -18.72 -4.53
C VAL A 419 21.47 -19.52 -4.76
N GLY A 420 21.75 -19.98 -5.99
CA GLY A 420 23.00 -20.69 -6.28
C GLY A 420 24.23 -19.78 -6.46
N LYS A 421 24.03 -18.47 -6.63
CA LYS A 421 25.13 -17.49 -6.64
C LYS A 421 25.49 -17.01 -5.24
N ALA A 422 24.47 -16.79 -4.41
CA ALA A 422 24.60 -16.49 -2.99
C ALA A 422 25.08 -17.72 -2.22
#